data_AF-M2QRG4-F1
#
_entry.id   AF-M2QRG4-F1
#
_cell.length_a   1.000
_cell.length_b   1.000
_cell.length_c   1.000
_cell.angle_alpha   90.00
_cell.angle_beta   90.00
_cell.angle_gamma   90.00
#
_symmetry.space_group_name_H-M   'P 1'
#
loop_
_entity.id
_entity.type
_entity.pdbx_description
1 polymer ?
#
loop_
_entity_poly.entity_id
_entity_poly.type
_entity_poly.pdbx_seq_one_letter_code
_entity_poly.pdbx_strand_id
1 'polypeptide(L)'
;MNSSIGLATSSSLDPGTWTDLGEVFETKKGEQYNAIDPTSTVDENGKPVLTWGSYWENIFQFNLTGNSETVMGSPKQVAFNSTIKGNNPRPVEGSFLWPHGDFYYLFFSSGQCCSFNASALPPPGTEYKVFVGRSRSAHGPFVDANGVDLRSAGGTLVVASHGNVYAPGGEGVFSDKANGSERDVFVYHYLPASGPGAYTEPNASVGLNGIDWSSGWPVLTDL
;
A
#
# COMPACT_ATOMS: atom_id res chain seq x y z
N MET A 1 13.29 16.03 -6.67
CA MET A 1 13.56 14.60 -6.56
C MET A 1 13.15 13.98 -7.89
N ASN A 2 13.93 13.04 -8.39
CA ASN A 2 13.61 12.29 -9.60
C ASN A 2 13.50 10.84 -9.15
N SER A 3 12.30 10.29 -9.25
CA SER A 3 11.98 8.89 -8.97
C SER A 3 11.30 8.33 -10.20
N SER A 4 11.41 7.03 -10.45
CA SER A 4 10.74 6.40 -11.58
C SER A 4 10.22 5.01 -11.25
N ILE A 5 9.15 4.66 -11.95
CA ILE A 5 8.54 3.33 -11.95
C ILE A 5 8.88 2.70 -13.31
N GLY A 6 9.60 1.59 -13.25
CA GLY A 6 9.92 0.76 -14.41
C GLY A 6 9.05 -0.49 -14.51
N LEU A 7 9.13 -1.17 -15.65
CA LEU A 7 8.43 -2.43 -15.90
C LEU A 7 9.42 -3.51 -16.30
N ALA A 8 9.29 -4.69 -15.70
CA ALA A 8 9.97 -5.90 -16.12
C ALA A 8 8.96 -7.05 -16.28
N THR A 9 9.25 -8.00 -17.16
CA THR A 9 8.38 -9.15 -17.43
C THR A 9 9.14 -10.45 -17.32
N SER A 10 8.45 -11.52 -16.91
CA SER A 10 8.98 -12.88 -16.86
C SER A 10 7.86 -13.88 -17.18
N SER A 11 8.19 -14.97 -17.86
CA SER A 11 7.25 -16.06 -18.15
C SER A 11 7.15 -17.11 -17.04
N SER A 12 8.09 -17.13 -16.07
CA SER A 12 8.13 -18.14 -15.00
C SER A 12 8.33 -17.59 -13.59
N LEU A 13 8.60 -16.29 -13.43
CA LEU A 13 9.00 -15.62 -12.18
C LEU A 13 10.36 -16.06 -11.61
N ASP A 14 11.04 -17.02 -12.24
CA ASP A 14 12.33 -17.53 -11.76
C ASP A 14 13.45 -16.48 -11.87
N PRO A 15 14.44 -16.50 -10.96
CA PRO A 15 15.64 -15.67 -11.08
C PRO A 15 16.31 -15.82 -12.45
N GLY A 16 16.64 -14.70 -13.09
CA GLY A 16 17.31 -14.67 -14.40
C GLY A 16 16.40 -14.74 -15.63
N THR A 17 15.08 -14.88 -15.46
CA THR A 17 14.11 -14.87 -16.58
C THR A 17 13.48 -13.50 -16.85
N TRP A 18 13.79 -12.52 -15.99
CA TRP A 18 13.22 -11.17 -16.07
C TRP A 18 13.87 -10.36 -17.19
N THR A 19 13.04 -9.79 -18.06
CA THR A 19 13.43 -8.83 -19.09
C THR A 19 12.94 -7.45 -18.68
N ASP A 20 13.87 -6.51 -18.50
CA ASP A 20 13.58 -5.11 -18.24
C ASP A 20 13.04 -4.43 -19.51
N LEU A 21 11.92 -3.72 -19.39
CA LEU A 21 11.28 -2.96 -20.46
C LEU A 21 11.46 -1.45 -20.30
N GLY A 22 12.26 -1.02 -19.32
CA GLY A 22 12.56 0.37 -19.04
C GLY A 22 11.49 1.09 -18.22
N GLU A 23 11.57 2.41 -18.28
CA GLU A 23 10.72 3.33 -17.51
C GLU A 23 9.31 3.41 -18.09
N VAL A 24 8.30 3.32 -17.22
CA VAL A 24 6.89 3.60 -17.54
C VAL A 24 6.55 5.05 -17.21
N PHE A 25 7.04 5.53 -16.08
CA PHE A 25 6.70 6.85 -15.56
C PHE A 25 7.78 7.37 -14.60
N GLU A 26 8.08 8.66 -14.70
CA GLU A 26 8.99 9.38 -13.80
C GLU A 26 8.29 10.55 -13.10
N THR A 27 8.77 10.87 -11.90
CA THR A 27 8.52 12.15 -11.24
C THR A 27 9.52 13.19 -11.72
N LYS A 28 9.01 14.33 -12.17
CA LYS A 28 9.77 15.52 -12.54
C LYS A 28 9.83 16.52 -11.39
N LYS A 29 10.89 17.32 -11.37
CA LYS A 29 11.05 18.39 -10.38
C LYS A 29 9.84 19.35 -10.42
N GLY A 30 9.20 19.53 -9.27
CA GLY A 30 8.05 20.43 -9.09
C GLY A 30 6.70 19.72 -9.14
N GLU A 31 6.67 18.43 -9.45
CA GLU A 31 5.46 17.63 -9.34
C GLU A 31 5.08 17.34 -7.87
N GLN A 32 3.80 17.06 -7.69
CA GLN A 32 3.15 16.93 -6.38
C GLN A 32 3.17 15.51 -5.81
N TYR A 33 3.80 14.57 -6.50
CA TYR A 33 3.85 13.15 -6.12
C TYR A 33 5.27 12.61 -6.27
N ASN A 34 5.51 11.45 -5.66
CA ASN A 34 6.76 10.72 -5.73
C ASN A 34 6.51 9.35 -6.39
N ALA A 35 7.12 9.09 -7.54
CA ALA A 35 6.94 7.87 -8.34
C ALA A 35 7.71 6.69 -7.73
N ILE A 36 7.21 6.21 -6.60
CA ILE A 36 7.62 4.98 -5.92
C ILE A 36 6.37 4.24 -5.42
N ASP A 37 6.58 3.05 -4.88
CA ASP A 37 5.53 2.15 -4.36
C ASP A 37 4.42 1.81 -5.36
N PRO A 38 4.76 1.35 -6.58
CA PRO A 38 3.75 0.99 -7.57
C PRO A 38 2.98 -0.28 -7.19
N THR A 39 1.66 -0.25 -7.38
CA THR A 39 0.81 -1.43 -7.47
C THR A 39 -0.04 -1.39 -8.73
N SER A 40 -0.20 -2.54 -9.38
CA SER A 40 -0.99 -2.68 -10.61
C SER A 40 -2.16 -3.62 -10.37
N THR A 41 -3.37 -3.13 -10.63
CA THR A 41 -4.62 -3.86 -10.41
C THR A 41 -5.52 -3.70 -11.63
N VAL A 42 -6.31 -4.72 -11.96
CA VAL A 42 -7.25 -4.67 -13.09
C VAL A 42 -8.55 -3.99 -12.65
N ASP A 43 -8.98 -2.96 -13.38
CA ASP A 43 -10.25 -2.26 -13.15
C ASP A 43 -11.48 -3.06 -13.61
N GLU A 44 -12.66 -2.50 -13.33
CA GLU A 44 -13.95 -3.09 -13.65
C GLU A 44 -14.18 -3.30 -15.17
N ASN A 45 -13.34 -2.70 -16.01
CA ASN A 45 -13.37 -2.80 -17.47
C ASN A 45 -12.23 -3.66 -18.04
N GLY A 46 -11.46 -4.34 -17.20
CA GLY A 46 -10.35 -5.19 -17.63
C GLY A 46 -9.07 -4.43 -18.00
N LYS A 47 -8.92 -3.17 -17.59
CA LYS A 47 -7.70 -2.38 -17.85
C LYS A 47 -6.80 -2.29 -16.63
N PRO A 48 -5.47 -2.30 -16.78
CA PRO A 48 -4.58 -2.09 -15.65
C PRO A 48 -4.67 -0.65 -15.15
N VAL A 49 -4.73 -0.50 -13.82
CA VAL A 49 -4.63 0.76 -13.08
C VAL A 49 -3.34 0.69 -12.28
N LEU A 50 -2.47 1.68 -12.47
CA LEU A 50 -1.30 1.85 -11.63
C LEU A 50 -1.68 2.79 -10.48
N THR A 51 -1.51 2.32 -9.25
CA THR A 51 -1.60 3.12 -8.03
C THR A 51 -0.20 3.30 -7.47
N TRP A 52 0.17 4.52 -7.08
CA TRP A 52 1.51 4.81 -6.56
C TRP A 52 1.47 6.01 -5.61
N GLY A 53 2.60 6.26 -4.96
CA GLY A 53 2.82 7.49 -4.22
C GLY A 53 3.34 7.25 -2.82
N SER A 54 4.14 8.20 -2.36
CA SER A 54 4.74 8.19 -1.03
C SER A 54 4.96 9.64 -0.61
N TYR A 55 4.44 10.04 0.55
CA TYR A 55 4.51 11.41 1.09
C TYR A 55 3.90 12.46 0.15
N TRP A 56 4.40 13.71 0.07
CA TRP A 56 3.87 14.80 -0.77
C TRP A 56 2.33 14.94 -0.78
N GLU A 57 1.67 14.74 -1.92
CA GLU A 57 0.21 14.71 -2.04
C GLU A 57 -0.36 13.28 -2.03
N ASN A 58 0.42 12.35 -1.50
CA ASN A 58 0.08 10.97 -1.15
C ASN A 58 -0.18 10.12 -2.40
N ILE A 59 -1.35 9.48 -2.48
CA ILE A 59 -1.57 8.37 -3.41
C ILE A 59 -2.29 8.84 -4.67
N PHE A 60 -1.75 8.46 -5.82
CA PHE A 60 -2.26 8.79 -7.14
C PHE A 60 -2.52 7.54 -7.98
N GLN A 61 -3.36 7.71 -9.00
CA GLN A 61 -3.70 6.69 -9.99
C GLN A 61 -3.71 7.23 -11.42
N PHE A 62 -3.45 6.34 -12.37
CA PHE A 62 -3.79 6.45 -13.77
C PHE A 62 -3.99 5.05 -14.35
N ASN A 63 -4.63 4.96 -15.52
CA ASN A 63 -4.69 3.70 -16.25
C ASN A 63 -3.41 3.49 -17.05
N LEU A 64 -3.12 2.25 -17.39
CA LEU A 64 -2.11 1.87 -18.37
C LEU A 64 -2.78 1.29 -19.62
N THR A 65 -2.02 1.22 -20.70
CA THR A 65 -2.34 0.38 -21.85
C THR A 65 -2.41 -1.10 -21.44
N GLY A 66 -3.03 -1.95 -22.27
CA GLY A 66 -3.22 -3.38 -21.93
C GLY A 66 -1.92 -4.17 -21.73
N ASN A 67 -0.80 -3.71 -22.31
CA ASN A 67 0.54 -4.27 -22.08
C ASN A 67 1.28 -3.64 -20.89
N SER A 68 0.65 -2.72 -20.15
CA SER A 68 1.21 -1.99 -19.00
C SER A 68 2.41 -1.07 -19.29
N GLU A 69 2.80 -0.88 -20.56
CA GLU A 69 3.99 -0.11 -20.94
C GLU A 69 3.76 1.40 -21.02
N THR A 70 2.51 1.86 -21.16
CA THR A 70 2.22 3.28 -21.41
C THR A 70 1.11 3.81 -20.52
N VAL A 71 1.36 4.97 -19.92
CA VAL A 71 0.39 5.73 -19.12
C VAL A 71 -0.75 6.28 -19.97
N MET A 72 -1.96 6.19 -19.44
CA MET A 72 -3.17 6.74 -20.03
C MET A 72 -3.80 7.80 -19.13
N GLY A 73 -4.04 8.98 -19.71
CA GLY A 73 -4.67 10.09 -19.01
C GLY A 73 -3.72 10.85 -18.09
N SER A 74 -4.29 11.55 -17.12
CA SER A 74 -3.53 12.35 -16.15
C SER A 74 -3.66 11.75 -14.76
N PRO A 75 -2.62 11.86 -13.91
CA PRO A 75 -2.67 11.42 -12.52
C PRO A 75 -3.89 11.96 -11.77
N LYS A 76 -4.53 11.09 -10.99
CA LYS A 76 -5.66 11.41 -10.11
C LYS A 76 -5.32 11.04 -8.67
N GLN A 77 -5.38 12.02 -7.77
CA GLN A 77 -5.21 11.76 -6.34
C GLN A 77 -6.41 10.97 -5.80
N VAL A 78 -6.13 9.90 -5.06
CA VAL A 78 -7.15 8.99 -4.51
C VAL A 78 -7.10 8.83 -3.00
N ALA A 79 -6.00 9.21 -2.36
CA ALA A 79 -5.91 9.37 -0.91
C ALA A 79 -5.06 10.59 -0.57
N PHE A 80 -5.43 11.33 0.48
CA PHE A 80 -4.72 12.51 0.93
C PHE A 80 -4.95 12.75 2.42
N ASN A 81 -3.86 12.98 3.14
CA ASN A 81 -3.88 13.40 4.52
C ASN A 81 -2.96 14.61 4.69
N SER A 82 -3.53 15.75 5.09
CA SER A 82 -2.78 17.00 5.31
C SER A 82 -1.93 17.02 6.57
N THR A 83 -1.96 15.96 7.39
CA THR A 83 -1.23 15.89 8.67
C THR A 83 0.28 15.98 8.45
N ILE A 84 0.93 16.92 9.13
CA ILE A 84 2.39 17.08 9.16
C ILE A 84 2.89 16.65 10.54
N LYS A 85 3.79 15.67 10.61
CA LYS A 85 4.40 15.21 11.87
C LYS A 85 5.91 15.42 11.84
N GLY A 86 6.41 16.35 12.66
CA GLY A 86 7.82 16.72 12.69
C GLY A 86 8.30 17.19 11.32
N ASN A 87 9.40 16.62 10.83
CA ASN A 87 9.97 16.92 9.51
C ASN A 87 9.38 16.06 8.37
N ASN A 88 8.41 15.19 8.66
CA ASN A 88 7.78 14.26 7.73
C ASN A 88 6.37 14.77 7.37
N PRO A 89 6.22 15.60 6.33
CA PRO A 89 4.91 16.05 5.91
C PRO A 89 4.15 14.89 5.27
N ARG A 90 2.93 14.62 5.77
CA ARG A 90 1.93 13.77 5.13
C ARG A 90 2.42 12.34 4.87
N PRO A 91 2.84 11.59 5.92
CA PRO A 91 3.44 10.27 5.76
C PRO A 91 2.35 9.24 5.40
N VAL A 92 2.05 9.13 4.12
CA VAL A 92 1.14 8.16 3.51
C VAL A 92 1.83 7.60 2.28
N GLU A 93 1.95 6.29 2.20
CA GLU A 93 2.69 5.58 1.15
C GLU A 93 2.27 4.09 1.05
N GLY A 94 2.97 3.29 0.24
CA GLY A 94 2.80 1.83 0.23
C GLY A 94 1.41 1.35 -0.18
N SER A 95 0.73 2.06 -1.08
CA SER A 95 -0.67 1.75 -1.44
C SER A 95 -0.84 0.43 -2.16
N PHE A 96 -1.89 -0.33 -1.81
CA PHE A 96 -2.25 -1.58 -2.48
C PHE A 96 -3.76 -1.65 -2.77
N LEU A 97 -4.13 -1.81 -4.05
CA LEU A 97 -5.53 -1.89 -4.49
C LEU A 97 -5.97 -3.34 -4.70
N TRP A 98 -6.98 -3.80 -3.98
CA TRP A 98 -7.45 -5.19 -4.02
C TRP A 98 -8.95 -5.29 -4.35
N PRO A 99 -9.35 -6.01 -5.42
CA PRO A 99 -10.75 -6.32 -5.66
C PRO A 99 -11.23 -7.46 -4.75
N HIS A 100 -12.34 -7.25 -4.04
CA HIS A 100 -13.01 -8.29 -3.26
C HIS A 100 -14.53 -8.06 -3.26
N GLY A 101 -15.30 -9.07 -3.69
CA GLY A 101 -16.75 -8.95 -3.89
C GLY A 101 -17.07 -7.84 -4.90
N ASP A 102 -17.99 -6.94 -4.53
CA ASP A 102 -18.38 -5.80 -5.39
C ASP A 102 -17.51 -4.54 -5.20
N PHE A 103 -16.41 -4.63 -4.46
CA PHE A 103 -15.62 -3.47 -4.07
C PHE A 103 -14.14 -3.62 -4.42
N TYR A 104 -13.50 -2.48 -4.63
CA TYR A 104 -12.06 -2.31 -4.57
C TYR A 104 -11.70 -1.70 -3.22
N TYR A 105 -10.74 -2.31 -2.53
CA TYR A 105 -10.19 -1.84 -1.26
C TYR A 105 -8.82 -1.23 -1.52
N LEU A 106 -8.67 0.06 -1.25
CA LEU A 106 -7.40 0.76 -1.29
C LEU A 106 -6.79 0.75 0.10
N PHE A 107 -5.82 -0.13 0.30
CA PHE A 107 -4.95 -0.12 1.47
C PHE A 107 -3.86 0.92 1.27
N PHE A 108 -3.46 1.58 2.35
CA PHE A 108 -2.27 2.42 2.38
C PHE A 108 -1.67 2.44 3.79
N SER A 109 -0.36 2.55 3.85
CA SER A 109 0.36 2.75 5.10
C SER A 109 0.44 4.23 5.47
N SER A 110 0.35 4.54 6.76
CA SER A 110 0.50 5.91 7.27
C SER A 110 1.29 5.98 8.58
N GLY A 111 2.13 7.00 8.69
CA GLY A 111 2.95 7.26 9.87
C GLY A 111 4.44 7.17 9.57
N GLN A 112 5.25 7.41 10.58
CA GLN A 112 6.70 7.32 10.43
C GLN A 112 7.08 5.86 10.19
N CYS A 113 7.59 5.57 9.00
CA CYS A 113 8.35 4.36 8.75
C CYS A 113 9.82 4.61 9.10
N CYS A 114 10.50 3.51 9.40
CA CYS A 114 11.92 3.36 9.19
C CYS A 114 12.86 4.21 10.09
N SER A 115 14.14 3.84 10.05
CA SER A 115 15.26 4.44 10.78
C SER A 115 14.97 4.69 12.26
N PHE A 116 14.27 3.76 12.92
CA PHE A 116 13.94 3.94 14.32
C PHE A 116 15.16 3.83 15.21
N ASN A 117 15.22 4.69 16.23
CA ASN A 117 16.14 4.53 17.33
C ASN A 117 15.39 3.89 18.49
N ALA A 118 15.77 2.67 18.88
CA ALA A 118 15.14 1.95 19.99
C ALA A 118 15.16 2.73 21.33
N SER A 119 16.11 3.66 21.51
CA SER A 119 16.18 4.54 22.69
C SER A 119 15.33 5.81 22.57
N ALA A 120 14.74 6.07 21.40
CA ALA A 120 13.99 7.28 21.08
C ALA A 120 12.91 7.01 20.03
N LEU A 121 12.02 6.06 20.33
CA LEU A 121 10.86 5.77 19.47
C LEU A 121 9.92 6.98 19.43
N PRO A 122 9.24 7.23 18.30
CA PRO A 122 8.23 8.27 18.21
C PRO A 122 7.02 7.96 19.12
N PRO A 123 6.17 8.94 19.42
CA PRO A 123 5.00 8.73 20.27
C PRO A 123 4.09 7.60 19.72
N PRO A 124 3.49 6.75 20.59
CA PRO A 124 2.61 5.68 20.13
C PRO A 124 1.48 6.16 19.22
N GLY A 125 1.19 5.40 18.16
CA GLY A 125 0.21 5.75 17.13
C GLY A 125 0.73 6.72 16.07
N THR A 126 2.00 7.12 16.12
CA THR A 126 2.63 7.98 15.09
C THR A 126 3.53 7.21 14.14
N GLU A 127 3.97 6.03 14.55
CA GLU A 127 4.62 5.04 13.72
C GLU A 127 3.67 4.47 12.65
N TYR A 128 4.28 3.70 11.74
CA TYR A 128 3.65 3.05 10.61
C TYR A 128 2.49 2.13 11.03
N LYS A 129 1.41 2.17 10.24
CA LYS A 129 0.17 1.43 10.43
C LYS A 129 -0.61 1.46 9.12
N VAL A 130 -1.49 0.50 8.92
CA VAL A 130 -2.25 0.38 7.67
C VAL A 130 -3.68 0.83 7.86
N PHE A 131 -4.16 1.61 6.90
CA PHE A 131 -5.56 2.00 6.76
C PHE A 131 -6.14 1.48 5.44
N VAL A 132 -7.46 1.44 5.37
CA VAL A 132 -8.20 1.05 4.16
C VAL A 132 -9.40 1.97 3.92
N GLY A 133 -9.71 2.19 2.65
CA GLY A 133 -11.03 2.64 2.19
C GLY A 133 -11.51 1.76 1.04
N ARG A 134 -12.79 1.83 0.69
CA ARG A 134 -13.34 1.05 -0.43
C ARG A 134 -14.21 1.87 -1.39
N SER A 135 -14.30 1.40 -2.63
CA SER A 135 -15.14 1.97 -3.69
C SER A 135 -15.69 0.83 -4.55
N ARG A 136 -16.81 1.05 -5.25
CA ARG A 136 -17.28 0.11 -6.29
C ARG A 136 -16.53 0.27 -7.62
N SER A 137 -15.73 1.33 -7.77
CA SER A 137 -14.86 1.57 -8.92
C SER A 137 -13.41 1.57 -8.47
N ALA A 138 -12.52 1.02 -9.30
CA ALA A 138 -11.08 1.00 -9.06
C ALA A 138 -10.47 2.43 -8.93
N HIS A 139 -11.19 3.46 -9.37
CA HIS A 139 -10.77 4.87 -9.37
C HIS A 139 -11.32 5.70 -8.21
N GLY A 140 -12.08 5.08 -7.30
CA GLY A 140 -12.74 5.77 -6.20
C GLY A 140 -14.04 6.49 -6.61
N PRO A 141 -14.52 7.45 -5.81
CA PRO A 141 -13.93 7.87 -4.53
C PRO A 141 -13.93 6.71 -3.53
N PHE A 142 -12.80 6.54 -2.83
CA PHE A 142 -12.68 5.58 -1.75
C PHE A 142 -13.14 6.25 -0.46
N VAL A 143 -14.00 5.58 0.28
CA VAL A 143 -14.47 6.04 1.59
C VAL A 143 -14.13 5.00 2.66
N ASP A 144 -13.99 5.42 3.89
CA ASP A 144 -13.81 4.52 5.05
C ASP A 144 -15.15 4.00 5.61
N ALA A 145 -15.10 3.19 6.68
CA ALA A 145 -16.26 2.61 7.35
C ALA A 145 -17.25 3.64 7.90
N ASN A 146 -16.80 4.88 8.14
CA ASN A 146 -17.64 5.99 8.59
C ASN A 146 -18.12 6.88 7.42
N GLY A 147 -17.77 6.53 6.18
CA GLY A 147 -18.14 7.27 4.98
C GLY A 147 -17.25 8.48 4.68
N VAL A 148 -16.08 8.61 5.33
CA VAL A 148 -15.15 9.72 5.07
C VAL A 148 -14.27 9.39 3.86
N ASP A 149 -14.21 10.31 2.90
CA ASP A 149 -13.37 10.19 1.70
C ASP A 149 -11.89 10.12 2.09
N LEU A 150 -11.14 9.19 1.49
CA LEU A 150 -9.70 9.05 1.72
C LEU A 150 -8.90 10.31 1.32
N ARG A 151 -9.43 11.14 0.43
CA ARG A 151 -8.85 12.46 0.08
C ARG A 151 -9.11 13.54 1.12
N SER A 152 -9.98 13.25 2.09
CA SER A 152 -10.31 14.09 3.24
C SER A 152 -9.80 13.48 4.54
N ALA A 153 -8.66 12.79 4.49
CA ALA A 153 -8.03 12.09 5.61
C ALA A 153 -8.89 10.98 6.26
N GLY A 154 -9.82 10.39 5.51
CA GLY A 154 -10.50 9.15 5.90
C GLY A 154 -9.54 7.97 5.99
N GLY A 155 -10.02 6.88 6.59
CA GLY A 155 -9.33 5.59 6.63
C GLY A 155 -9.79 4.72 7.79
N THR A 156 -10.13 3.47 7.50
CA THR A 156 -10.41 2.45 8.52
C THR A 156 -9.12 1.76 8.90
N LEU A 157 -8.75 1.78 10.19
CA LEU A 157 -7.54 1.13 10.67
C LEU A 157 -7.63 -0.39 10.46
N VAL A 158 -6.60 -0.97 9.83
CA VAL A 158 -6.48 -2.43 9.61
C VAL A 158 -5.52 -3.04 10.63
N VAL A 159 -4.32 -2.49 10.73
CA VAL A 159 -3.31 -2.95 11.68
C VAL A 159 -2.44 -1.80 12.17
N ALA A 160 -2.13 -1.79 13.46
CA ALA A 160 -1.19 -0.89 14.11
C ALA A 160 -0.24 -1.70 14.99
N SER A 161 0.79 -1.05 15.58
CA SER A 161 1.69 -1.71 16.50
C SER A 161 0.95 -2.40 17.65
N HIS A 162 1.29 -3.65 17.94
CA HIS A 162 0.71 -4.46 19.01
C HIS A 162 1.65 -5.62 19.38
N GLY A 163 1.73 -5.99 20.66
CA GLY A 163 2.58 -7.09 21.09
C GLY A 163 4.03 -6.94 20.61
N ASN A 164 4.53 -7.93 19.86
CA ASN A 164 5.88 -7.92 19.27
C ASN A 164 5.94 -7.28 17.86
N VAL A 165 4.81 -6.81 17.33
CA VAL A 165 4.69 -6.20 16.00
C VAL A 165 4.75 -4.68 16.15
N TYR A 166 5.84 -4.05 15.71
CA TYR A 166 5.99 -2.60 15.73
C TYR A 166 6.06 -2.04 14.30
N ALA A 167 5.37 -0.91 14.08
CA ALA A 167 5.31 -0.21 12.80
C ALA A 167 4.93 -1.11 11.59
N PRO A 168 3.81 -1.86 11.64
CA PRO A 168 3.40 -2.70 10.52
C PRO A 168 2.96 -1.88 9.30
N GLY A 169 3.37 -2.30 8.10
CA GLY A 169 2.93 -1.67 6.84
C GLY A 169 3.65 -2.23 5.61
N GLY A 170 3.63 -1.46 4.50
CA GLY A 170 4.12 -1.93 3.20
C GLY A 170 3.37 -3.18 2.75
N GLU A 171 2.06 -3.06 2.77
CA GLU A 171 1.12 -4.17 2.71
C GLU A 171 0.83 -4.68 1.31
N GLY A 172 0.29 -5.89 1.25
CA GLY A 172 -0.33 -6.47 0.08
C GLY A 172 -1.40 -7.48 0.47
N VAL A 173 -2.18 -7.90 -0.52
CA VAL A 173 -3.16 -8.98 -0.39
C VAL A 173 -2.96 -9.95 -1.54
N PHE A 174 -3.03 -11.24 -1.23
CA PHE A 174 -3.06 -12.29 -2.25
C PHE A 174 -4.06 -13.37 -1.86
N SER A 175 -4.63 -14.05 -2.85
CA SER A 175 -5.51 -15.19 -2.61
C SER A 175 -4.69 -16.47 -2.50
N ASP A 176 -4.81 -17.19 -1.39
CA ASP A 176 -4.31 -18.55 -1.23
C ASP A 176 -5.43 -19.56 -1.54
N LYS A 177 -5.15 -20.49 -2.46
CA LYS A 177 -6.07 -21.52 -2.94
C LYS A 177 -5.73 -22.92 -2.43
N ALA A 178 -4.93 -23.02 -1.36
CA ALA A 178 -4.55 -24.30 -0.79
C ALA A 178 -5.78 -25.16 -0.39
N ASN A 179 -5.70 -26.46 -0.69
CA ASN A 179 -6.64 -27.49 -0.23
C ASN A 179 -8.11 -27.27 -0.60
N GLY A 180 -8.40 -26.55 -1.69
CA GLY A 180 -9.76 -26.36 -2.18
C GLY A 180 -10.58 -25.28 -1.45
N SER A 181 -9.96 -24.54 -0.53
CA SER A 181 -10.49 -23.30 0.02
C SER A 181 -9.75 -22.11 -0.57
N GLU A 182 -10.46 -21.05 -0.94
CA GLU A 182 -9.87 -19.76 -1.31
C GLU A 182 -10.01 -18.81 -0.12
N ARG A 183 -8.88 -18.20 0.28
CA ARG A 183 -8.86 -17.14 1.29
C ARG A 183 -7.94 -16.02 0.84
N ASP A 184 -8.31 -14.79 1.18
CA ASP A 184 -7.40 -13.66 1.03
C ASP A 184 -6.48 -13.59 2.24
N VAL A 185 -5.18 -13.46 1.97
CA VAL A 185 -4.11 -13.34 2.96
C VAL A 185 -3.55 -11.92 2.88
N PHE A 186 -3.59 -11.23 4.01
CA PHE A 186 -2.95 -9.94 4.21
C PHE A 186 -1.48 -10.16 4.57
N VAL A 187 -0.57 -9.54 3.82
CA VAL A 187 0.87 -9.58 4.04
C VAL A 187 1.40 -8.18 4.30
N TYR A 188 2.33 -8.06 5.25
CA TYR A 188 2.98 -6.79 5.59
C TYR A 188 4.35 -7.08 6.21
N HIS A 189 5.21 -6.07 6.26
CA HIS A 189 6.40 -6.13 7.10
C HIS A 189 6.16 -5.44 8.44
N TYR A 190 6.91 -5.83 9.45
CA TYR A 190 6.96 -5.16 10.75
C TYR A 190 8.34 -5.27 11.37
N LEU A 191 8.62 -4.45 12.38
CA LEU A 191 9.83 -4.54 13.17
C LEU A 191 9.53 -5.28 14.48
N PRO A 192 10.28 -6.33 14.86
CA PRO A 192 10.13 -6.94 16.16
C PRO A 192 10.34 -5.92 17.29
N ALA A 193 9.43 -5.86 18.27
CA ALA A 193 9.52 -4.94 19.42
C ALA A 193 10.43 -5.46 20.55
N SER A 194 10.90 -6.70 20.44
CA SER A 194 11.74 -7.37 21.42
C SER A 194 12.79 -8.27 20.76
N GLY A 195 13.78 -8.68 21.54
CA GLY A 195 14.90 -9.51 21.08
C GLY A 195 16.07 -8.70 20.51
N PRO A 196 17.15 -9.38 20.09
CA PRO A 196 18.28 -8.75 19.44
C PRO A 196 17.84 -8.03 18.16
N GLY A 197 18.20 -6.75 18.02
CA GLY A 197 17.83 -5.97 16.83
C GLY A 197 16.39 -5.48 16.80
N ALA A 198 15.70 -5.44 17.94
CA ALA A 198 14.37 -4.85 18.06
C ALA A 198 14.32 -3.43 17.44
N TYR A 199 13.21 -3.14 16.75
CA TYR A 199 12.95 -1.87 16.07
C TYR A 199 13.90 -1.52 14.91
N THR A 200 14.62 -2.49 14.33
CA THR A 200 15.56 -2.23 13.23
C THR A 200 15.17 -2.90 11.92
N GLU A 201 15.38 -2.19 10.81
CA GLU A 201 15.03 -2.63 9.45
C GLU A 201 15.74 -3.91 9.01
N PRO A 202 17.03 -4.17 9.37
CA PRO A 202 17.66 -5.45 9.06
C PRO A 202 16.97 -6.66 9.70
N ASN A 203 16.15 -6.45 10.73
CA ASN A 203 15.37 -7.49 11.40
C ASN A 203 13.87 -7.38 11.07
N ALA A 204 13.49 -6.59 10.06
CA ALA A 204 12.13 -6.54 9.58
C ALA A 204 11.65 -7.97 9.24
N SER A 205 10.47 -8.29 9.72
CA SER A 205 9.86 -9.61 9.64
C SER A 205 8.56 -9.53 8.86
N VAL A 206 8.15 -10.65 8.26
CA VAL A 206 6.88 -10.75 7.52
C VAL A 206 5.76 -11.15 8.48
N GLY A 207 4.67 -10.40 8.46
CA GLY A 207 3.40 -10.78 9.05
C GLY A 207 2.46 -11.33 7.99
N LEU A 208 1.73 -12.39 8.33
CA LEU A 208 0.67 -12.96 7.49
C LEU A 208 -0.57 -13.17 8.33
N ASN A 209 -1.72 -12.73 7.81
CA ASN A 209 -3.01 -12.87 8.46
C ASN A 209 -4.07 -13.26 7.42
N GLY A 210 -5.05 -14.07 7.81
CA GLY A 210 -6.26 -14.24 7.00
C GLY A 210 -7.13 -12.98 7.06
N ILE A 211 -7.96 -12.75 6.06
CA ILE A 211 -8.94 -11.66 6.07
C ILE A 211 -10.35 -12.23 6.19
N ASP A 212 -11.06 -11.87 7.27
CA ASP A 212 -12.51 -12.03 7.36
C ASP A 212 -13.21 -10.79 6.77
N TRP A 213 -14.02 -11.02 5.74
CA TRP A 213 -14.78 -10.01 5.02
C TRP A 213 -16.26 -9.92 5.44
N SER A 214 -16.70 -10.70 6.43
CA SER A 214 -18.10 -10.84 6.84
C SER A 214 -18.77 -9.51 7.24
N SER A 215 -17.99 -8.56 7.76
CA SER A 215 -18.46 -7.22 8.12
C SER A 215 -18.59 -6.26 6.92
N GLY A 216 -18.09 -6.66 5.75
CA GLY A 216 -17.85 -5.79 4.61
C GLY A 216 -16.56 -4.97 4.69
N TRP A 217 -15.80 -5.09 5.77
CA TRP A 217 -14.47 -4.49 5.95
C TRP A 217 -13.46 -5.58 6.29
N PRO A 218 -12.17 -5.41 5.94
CA PRO A 218 -11.17 -6.41 6.24
C PRO A 218 -10.93 -6.47 7.76
N VAL A 219 -11.16 -7.64 8.35
CA VAL A 219 -10.80 -7.94 9.72
C VAL A 219 -9.68 -8.99 9.69
N LEU A 220 -8.52 -8.65 10.24
CA LEU A 220 -7.39 -9.58 10.27
C LEU A 220 -7.67 -10.71 11.27
N THR A 221 -7.37 -11.93 10.82
CA THR A 221 -7.52 -13.17 11.58
C THR A 221 -6.23 -13.98 11.53
N ASP A 222 -6.12 -15.00 12.36
CA ASP A 222 -5.07 -15.99 12.22
C ASP A 222 -5.25 -16.77 10.89
N LEU A 223 -4.14 -17.27 10.34
CA LEU A 223 -4.16 -18.14 9.17
C LEU A 223 -4.73 -19.53 9.48
#